data_AF-A0A1C4XRC8-F1
#
_entry.id   AF-A0A1C4XRC8-F1
#
_cell.length_a   1.000
_cell.length_b   1.000
_cell.length_c   1.000
_cell.angle_alpha   90.00
_cell.angle_beta   90.00
_cell.angle_gamma   90.00
#
_symmetry.space_group_name_H-M   'P 1'
#
loop_
_entity.id
_entity.type
_entity.pdbx_description
1 polymer ?
#
loop_
_entity_poly.entity_id
_entity_poly.type
_entity_poly.pdbx_seq_one_letter_code
_entity_poly.pdbx_strand_id
1 'polypeptide(L)'
;MSPRRNRPRRDDTAHLDAERARHGVPTVERWRDGEWQVRGISGGASSKTYRCPGCDQEIRPGVAHLVAWPADGWGDLTDRRHWHNGCWRARDRRGPAVQRGRGAPRHG
;
A
#
# COMPACT_ATOMS: atom_id res chain seq x y z
N MET A 1 -0.07 6.89 -53.29
CA MET A 1 0.22 7.46 -51.96
C MET A 1 -0.65 6.75 -50.93
N SER A 2 -0.08 5.83 -50.15
CA SER A 2 -0.84 5.05 -49.18
C SER A 2 -1.12 5.89 -47.93
N PRO A 3 -2.38 5.96 -47.44
CA PRO A 3 -2.68 6.74 -46.25
C PRO A 3 -2.02 6.06 -45.05
N ARG A 4 -1.14 6.79 -44.38
CA ARG A 4 -0.54 6.37 -43.11
C ARG A 4 -1.67 6.17 -42.11
N ARG A 5 -2.01 4.91 -41.83
CA ARG A 5 -2.97 4.54 -40.79
C ARG A 5 -2.38 4.95 -39.44
N ASN A 6 -2.80 6.11 -38.96
CA ASN A 6 -2.57 6.56 -37.61
C ASN A 6 -3.44 5.71 -36.67
N ARG A 7 -2.86 4.69 -36.01
CA ARG A 7 -3.54 3.92 -34.95
C ARG A 7 -3.45 4.74 -33.66
N PRO A 8 -4.56 5.33 -33.16
CA PRO A 8 -4.51 6.10 -31.93
C PRO A 8 -4.67 5.17 -30.73
N ARG A 9 -3.65 5.10 -29.87
CA ARG A 9 -3.64 5.02 -28.38
C ARG A 9 -4.72 4.24 -27.60
N ARG A 10 -5.53 3.36 -28.21
CA ARG A 10 -6.60 2.63 -27.51
C ARG A 10 -6.08 1.57 -26.53
N ASP A 11 -4.86 1.10 -26.73
CA ASP A 11 -4.22 0.07 -25.90
C ASP A 11 -3.81 0.62 -24.52
N ASP A 12 -3.25 1.83 -24.48
CA ASP A 12 -2.74 2.43 -23.23
C ASP A 12 -3.86 2.73 -22.23
N THR A 13 -5.00 3.24 -22.70
CA THR A 13 -6.16 3.50 -21.84
C THR A 13 -6.72 2.21 -21.25
N ALA A 14 -6.82 1.15 -22.06
CA ALA A 14 -7.36 -0.14 -21.60
C ALA A 14 -6.44 -0.82 -20.56
N HIS A 15 -5.12 -0.67 -20.71
CA HIS A 15 -4.15 -1.19 -19.74
C HIS A 15 -4.23 -0.44 -18.40
N LEU A 16 -4.34 0.89 -18.44
CA LEU A 16 -4.52 1.74 -17.25
C LEU A 16 -5.85 1.46 -16.54
N ASP A 17 -6.92 1.22 -17.29
CA ASP A 17 -8.22 0.83 -16.74
C ASP A 17 -8.16 -0.56 -16.09
N ALA A 18 -7.42 -1.51 -16.67
CA ALA A 18 -7.22 -2.83 -16.09
C ALA A 18 -6.36 -2.79 -14.81
N GLU A 19 -5.29 -1.99 -14.77
CA GLU A 19 -4.52 -1.77 -13.54
C GLU A 19 -5.38 -1.12 -12.46
N ARG A 20 -6.17 -0.09 -12.82
CA ARG A 20 -7.09 0.58 -11.89
C ARG A 20 -8.15 -0.38 -11.35
N ALA A 21 -8.68 -1.26 -12.20
CA ALA A 21 -9.64 -2.29 -11.78
C ALA A 21 -9.02 -3.33 -10.84
N ARG A 22 -7.77 -3.75 -11.09
CA ARG A 22 -7.04 -4.71 -10.25
C ARG A 22 -6.64 -4.15 -8.89
N HIS A 23 -6.34 -2.85 -8.83
CA HIS A 23 -5.82 -2.19 -7.63
C HIS A 23 -6.85 -1.36 -6.87
N GLY A 24 -8.06 -1.18 -7.40
CA GLY A 24 -9.12 -0.38 -6.78
C GLY A 24 -8.83 1.12 -6.76
N VAL A 25 -9.90 1.92 -6.61
CA VAL A 25 -9.78 3.38 -6.44
C VAL A 25 -9.37 3.69 -5.00
N PRO A 26 -8.30 4.48 -4.77
CA PRO A 26 -7.97 4.91 -3.42
C PRO A 26 -9.10 5.76 -2.83
N THR A 27 -9.37 5.56 -1.55
CA THR A 27 -10.32 6.35 -0.76
C THR A 27 -9.55 7.19 0.24
N VAL A 28 -10.02 8.41 0.52
CA VAL A 28 -9.46 9.25 1.58
C VAL A 28 -10.10 8.87 2.92
N GLU A 29 -9.27 8.57 3.92
CA GLU A 29 -9.69 8.36 5.30
C GLU A 29 -9.07 9.42 6.22
N ARG A 30 -9.87 10.02 7.10
CA ARG A 30 -9.42 11.02 8.08
C ARG A 30 -9.09 10.35 9.42
N TRP A 31 -7.97 10.74 9.99
CA TRP A 31 -7.46 10.21 11.25
C TRP A 31 -6.79 11.32 12.08
N ARG A 32 -6.34 11.00 13.31
CA ARG A 32 -5.83 11.99 14.27
C ARG A 32 -4.58 12.73 13.80
N ASP A 33 -3.76 12.06 13.01
CA ASP A 33 -2.49 12.55 12.45
C ASP A 33 -2.64 13.12 11.03
N GLY A 34 -3.86 13.16 10.47
CA GLY A 34 -4.14 13.78 9.18
C GLY A 34 -5.05 12.95 8.27
N GLU A 35 -5.11 13.36 7.02
CA GLU A 35 -5.85 12.65 5.96
C GLU A 35 -4.93 11.71 5.20
N TRP A 36 -5.44 10.52 4.92
CA TRP A 36 -4.67 9.44 4.31
C TRP A 36 -5.40 8.91 3.09
N GLN A 37 -4.67 8.78 1.99
CA GLN A 37 -5.11 8.01 0.84
C GLN A 37 -4.89 6.53 1.15
N VAL A 38 -5.94 5.73 0.99
CA VAL A 38 -5.95 4.30 1.32
C VAL A 38 -6.42 3.51 0.11
N ARG A 39 -5.65 2.50 -0.27
CA ARG A 39 -5.99 1.62 -1.38
C ARG A 39 -5.92 0.16 -0.97
N GLY A 40 -6.94 -0.60 -1.33
CA GLY A 40 -6.98 -2.04 -1.14
C GLY A 40 -6.11 -2.78 -2.15
N ILE A 41 -5.32 -3.74 -1.67
CA ILE A 41 -4.57 -4.69 -2.48
C ILE A 41 -5.19 -6.07 -2.29
N SER A 42 -5.71 -6.64 -3.38
CA SER A 42 -6.21 -8.01 -3.37
C SER A 42 -5.06 -9.02 -3.21
N GLY A 43 -5.36 -10.22 -2.72
CA GLY A 43 -4.35 -11.27 -2.57
C GLY A 43 -3.61 -11.58 -3.87
N GLY A 44 -4.34 -11.69 -4.98
CA GLY A 44 -3.74 -11.93 -6.31
C GLY A 44 -2.83 -10.80 -6.82
N ALA A 45 -3.01 -9.57 -6.33
CA ALA A 45 -2.14 -8.44 -6.65
C ALA A 45 -0.95 -8.29 -5.68
N SER A 46 -0.94 -9.04 -4.58
CA SER A 46 0.14 -9.02 -3.58
C SER A 46 1.25 -9.98 -3.99
N SER A 47 2.23 -9.48 -4.75
CA SER A 47 3.33 -10.30 -5.28
C SER A 47 4.64 -10.19 -4.48
N LYS A 48 4.71 -9.26 -3.52
CA LYS A 48 5.92 -8.97 -2.74
C LYS A 48 5.64 -9.05 -1.25
N THR A 49 6.66 -9.36 -0.47
CA THR A 49 6.61 -9.25 1.00
C THR A 49 6.80 -7.80 1.41
N TYR A 50 5.96 -7.33 2.33
CA TYR A 50 6.07 -6.01 2.96
C TYR A 50 6.04 -6.12 4.48
N ARG A 51 6.52 -5.10 5.20
CA ARG A 51 6.47 -5.07 6.66
C ARG A 51 5.38 -4.11 7.15
N CYS A 52 4.51 -4.60 8.04
CA CYS A 52 3.37 -3.84 8.53
C CYS A 52 3.75 -2.94 9.71
N PRO A 53 3.58 -1.60 9.63
CA PRO A 53 3.95 -0.71 10.74
C PRO A 53 3.14 -0.94 12.03
N GLY A 54 1.89 -1.39 11.94
CA GLY A 54 1.03 -1.58 13.10
C GLY A 54 1.31 -2.83 13.95
N CYS A 55 2.09 -3.78 13.44
CA CYS A 55 2.43 -5.00 14.19
C CYS A 55 3.86 -5.49 13.98
N ASP A 56 4.63 -4.85 13.11
CA ASP A 56 5.98 -5.21 12.71
C ASP A 56 6.13 -6.60 12.07
N GLN A 57 5.01 -7.23 11.69
CA GLN A 57 4.98 -8.53 11.02
C GLN A 57 4.96 -8.37 9.50
N GLU A 58 5.40 -9.43 8.82
CA GLU A 58 5.41 -9.50 7.37
C GLU A 58 4.00 -9.74 6.80
N ILE A 59 3.65 -8.95 5.79
CA ILE A 59 2.56 -9.19 4.86
C ILE A 59 3.16 -10.00 3.71
N ARG A 60 2.86 -11.30 3.66
CA ARG A 60 3.38 -12.20 2.62
C ARG A 60 2.65 -12.02 1.28
N PRO A 61 3.26 -12.46 0.17
CA PRO A 61 2.56 -12.57 -1.11
C PRO A 61 1.26 -13.38 -0.98
N GLY A 62 0.24 -13.04 -1.76
CA GLY A 62 -1.08 -13.65 -1.68
C GLY A 62 -2.00 -13.09 -0.59
N VAL A 63 -1.47 -12.30 0.36
CA VAL A 63 -2.26 -11.73 1.46
C VAL A 63 -2.90 -10.41 1.03
N ALA A 64 -4.24 -10.34 1.14
CA ALA A 64 -4.99 -9.11 0.92
C ALA A 64 -4.70 -8.09 2.05
N HIS A 65 -4.36 -6.87 1.68
CA HIS A 65 -3.89 -5.83 2.60
C HIS A 65 -4.20 -4.44 2.05
N LEU A 66 -3.84 -3.39 2.78
CA LEU A 66 -4.02 -2.00 2.35
C LEU A 66 -2.66 -1.33 2.15
N VAL A 67 -2.58 -0.38 1.23
CA VAL A 67 -1.47 0.56 1.14
C VAL A 67 -2.00 1.96 1.44
N ALA A 68 -1.31 2.67 2.34
CA ALA A 68 -1.71 3.99 2.81
C ALA A 68 -0.56 4.99 2.70
N TRP A 69 -0.88 6.23 2.34
CA TRP A 69 0.05 7.36 2.23
C TRP A 69 -0.66 8.69 2.56
N PRO A 70 0.08 9.74 2.96
CA PRO A 70 -0.51 11.06 3.24
C PRO A 70 -1.30 11.62 2.04
N ALA A 71 -2.44 12.26 2.31
CA ALA A 71 -3.30 12.83 1.27
C ALA A 71 -2.92 14.26 0.86
N ASP A 72 -1.97 14.89 1.55
CA ASP A 72 -1.52 16.28 1.36
C ASP A 72 -0.77 16.54 0.04
N GLY A 73 -0.60 15.52 -0.81
CA GLY A 73 -0.05 15.64 -2.15
C GLY A 73 1.48 15.73 -2.20
N TRP A 74 2.15 15.74 -1.05
CA TRP A 74 3.61 15.69 -0.95
C TRP A 74 4.15 14.26 -0.87
N GLY A 75 3.26 13.29 -0.65
CA GLY A 75 3.61 11.87 -0.53
C GLY A 75 4.10 11.28 -1.85
N ASP A 76 5.36 10.88 -1.90
CA ASP A 76 5.93 10.18 -3.04
C ASP A 76 5.64 8.66 -2.97
N LEU A 77 6.18 7.88 -3.92
CA LEU A 77 6.03 6.42 -3.92
C LEU A 77 6.65 5.75 -2.69
N THR A 78 7.57 6.44 -1.99
CA THR A 78 8.31 5.96 -0.80
C THR A 78 7.51 6.14 0.49
N ASP A 79 6.55 7.07 0.52
CA ASP A 79 5.62 7.24 1.65
C ASP A 79 4.52 6.19 1.73
N ARG A 80 4.43 5.29 0.74
CA ARG A 80 3.45 4.21 0.70
C ARG A 80 3.81 3.12 1.71
N ARG A 81 3.00 3.02 2.76
CA ARG A 81 3.14 2.00 3.80
C ARG A 81 2.09 0.91 3.62
N HIS A 82 2.52 -0.34 3.74
CA HIS A 82 1.65 -1.50 3.61
C HIS A 82 1.16 -1.97 4.98
N TRP A 83 -0.15 -2.14 5.13
CA TRP A 83 -0.80 -2.49 6.39
C TRP A 83 -1.70 -3.71 6.21
N HIS A 84 -1.69 -4.62 7.18
CA HIS A 84 -2.80 -5.57 7.32
C HIS A 84 -4.11 -4.78 7.50
N ASN A 85 -5.21 -5.26 6.90
CA ASN A 85 -6.53 -4.63 7.02
C ASN A 85 -6.92 -4.32 8.48
N GLY A 86 -6.77 -5.30 9.38
CA GLY A 86 -7.09 -5.13 10.80
C GLY A 86 -6.11 -4.21 11.54
N CYS A 87 -4.85 -4.12 11.09
CA CYS A 87 -3.87 -3.23 11.71
C CYS A 87 -4.16 -1.76 11.34
N TRP A 88 -4.55 -1.50 10.09
CA TRP A 88 -4.95 -0.16 9.66
C TRP A 88 -6.16 0.37 10.46
N ARG A 89 -7.22 -0.45 10.55
CA ARG A 89 -8.44 -0.12 11.33
C ARG A 89 -8.17 0.14 12.81
N ALA A 90 -7.07 -0.40 13.34
CA ALA A 90 -6.69 -0.27 14.74
C ALA A 90 -5.43 0.60 14.94
N ARG A 91 -4.97 1.34 13.93
CA ARG A 91 -3.64 1.96 13.92
C ARG A 91 -3.41 2.95 15.06
N ASP A 92 -4.45 3.66 15.50
CA ASP A 92 -4.36 4.61 16.62
C ASP A 92 -3.96 3.94 17.95
N ARG A 93 -4.21 2.63 18.07
CA ARG A 93 -3.88 1.83 19.25
C ARG A 93 -2.89 0.70 18.97
N ARG A 94 -2.50 0.50 17.70
CA ARG A 94 -1.53 -0.52 17.28
C ARG A 94 -0.26 0.16 16.81
N GLY A 95 0.81 -0.03 17.57
CA GLY A 95 2.18 0.17 17.11
C GLY A 95 2.97 -1.13 17.25
N PRO A 96 4.19 -1.20 16.70
CA PRO A 96 5.12 -2.27 17.03
C PRO A 96 5.17 -2.39 18.55
N ALA A 97 5.07 -3.61 19.08
CA ALA A 97 5.44 -3.81 20.47
C ALA A 97 6.91 -3.42 20.58
N VAL A 98 7.20 -2.23 21.09
CA VAL A 98 8.57 -1.84 21.42
C VAL A 98 9.06 -2.93 22.35
N GLN A 99 9.99 -3.76 21.90
CA GLN A 99 10.62 -4.76 22.75
C GLN A 99 11.40 -4.00 23.83
N ARG A 100 10.71 -3.61 24.91
CA ARG A 100 11.34 -3.14 26.14
C ARG A 100 11.81 -4.36 26.89
N GLY A 101 12.82 -5.03 26.33
CA GLY A 101 13.47 -6.19 26.93
C GLY A 101 14.84 -5.80 27.49
N ARG A 102 14.98 -5.86 28.81
CA ARG A 102 16.25 -6.24 29.46
C ARG A 102 16.71 -7.55 28.80
N GLY A 103 17.60 -7.49 27.82
CA GLY A 103 18.01 -8.68 27.10
C GLY A 103 18.88 -8.43 25.88
N ALA A 104 19.68 -7.36 25.91
CA ALA A 104 20.73 -7.19 24.89
C ALA A 104 21.69 -8.39 24.96
N PRO A 105 22.01 -9.06 23.83
CA PRO A 105 22.99 -10.13 23.82
C PRO A 105 24.33 -9.55 24.27
N ARG A 106 24.89 -10.12 25.34
CA ARG A 106 26.28 -9.88 25.73
C ARG A 106 27.14 -10.66 24.74
N HIS A 107 27.61 -9.97 23.70
CA HIS A 107 28.75 -10.46 22.95
C HIS A 107 29.95 -10.44 23.91
N GLY A 108 30.40 -11.63 24.28
CA GLY A 108 31.69 -11.84 24.93
C GLY A 108 32.83 -11.76 23.93
#